data_AF-A0A1Z8LUF7-F1
#
_entry.id   AF-A0A1Z8LUF7-F1
#
_cell.length_a   1.000
_cell.length_b   1.000
_cell.length_c   1.000
_cell.angle_alpha   90.00
_cell.angle_beta   90.00
_cell.angle_gamma   90.00
#
_symmetry.space_group_name_H-M   'P 1'
#
loop_
_entity.id
_entity.type
_entity.pdbx_description
1 polymer ?
#
loop_
_entity_poly.entity_id
_entity_poly.type
_entity_poly.pdbx_seq_one_letter_code
_entity_poly.pdbx_strand_id
1 'polypeptide(L)'
;MFIINDTENYPVDILSFKGVRVNCNYSPDTGECTIHQINSEHTEQDIVDNYDTWKDEWKTAEENKVDHKASAKAKLMAGEPLTKEEADTIVL
;
A
#
# COMPACT_ATOMS: atom_id res chain seq x y z
N MET A 1 -15.88 -16.57 -0.93
CA MET A 1 -14.72 -16.53 -1.86
C MET A 1 -15.09 -15.54 -2.92
N PHE A 2 -14.29 -14.50 -3.05
CA PHE A 2 -14.54 -13.40 -3.97
C PHE A 2 -13.21 -12.92 -4.56
N ILE A 3 -13.29 -12.12 -5.61
CA ILE A 3 -12.12 -11.67 -6.37
C ILE A 3 -12.06 -10.16 -6.29
N ILE A 4 -10.88 -9.64 -5.97
CA ILE A 4 -10.54 -8.25 -6.23
C ILE A 4 -9.62 -8.24 -7.45
N ASN A 5 -9.93 -7.38 -8.41
CA ASN A 5 -9.13 -7.25 -9.62
C ASN A 5 -8.47 -5.86 -9.66
N ASP A 6 -7.14 -5.82 -9.60
CA ASP A 6 -6.36 -4.61 -9.77
C ASP A 6 -5.09 -4.95 -10.56
N THR A 7 -5.01 -4.40 -11.78
CA THR A 7 -3.88 -4.63 -12.69
C THR A 7 -2.74 -3.64 -12.47
N GLU A 8 -2.99 -2.56 -11.72
CA GLU A 8 -2.00 -1.52 -11.46
C GLU A 8 -1.27 -1.74 -10.14
N ASN A 9 -1.93 -2.35 -9.16
CA ASN A 9 -1.42 -2.51 -7.79
C ASN A 9 -1.64 -3.94 -7.31
N TYR A 10 -0.85 -4.37 -6.34
CA TYR A 10 -1.08 -5.64 -5.65
C TYR A 10 -2.22 -5.46 -4.64
N PRO A 11 -3.40 -6.10 -4.83
CA PRO A 11 -4.52 -5.90 -3.91
C PRO A 11 -4.17 -6.22 -2.45
N VAL A 12 -3.28 -7.19 -2.23
CA VAL A 12 -2.82 -7.59 -0.89
C VAL A 12 -2.11 -6.46 -0.16
N ASP A 13 -1.38 -5.58 -0.84
CA ASP A 13 -0.67 -4.46 -0.20
C ASP A 13 -1.63 -3.39 0.29
N ILE A 14 -2.65 -3.07 -0.53
CA ILE A 14 -3.72 -2.13 -0.17
C ILE A 14 -4.54 -2.68 1.01
N LEU A 15 -4.91 -3.95 0.96
CA LEU A 15 -5.61 -4.63 2.06
C LEU A 15 -4.77 -4.62 3.34
N SER A 16 -3.48 -4.95 3.24
CA SER A 16 -2.57 -4.98 4.39
C SER A 16 -2.35 -3.60 5.00
N PHE A 17 -2.30 -2.54 4.18
CA PHE A 17 -2.22 -1.14 4.63
C PHE A 17 -3.39 -0.75 5.54
N LYS A 18 -4.58 -1.32 5.30
CA LYS A 18 -5.76 -1.13 6.15
C LYS A 18 -5.90 -2.14 7.27
N GLY A 19 -4.93 -3.03 7.44
CA GLY A 19 -4.95 -4.08 8.45
C GLY A 19 -5.85 -5.27 8.09
N VAL A 20 -6.34 -5.34 6.85
CA VAL A 20 -7.10 -6.48 6.35
C VAL A 20 -6.13 -7.62 6.06
N ARG A 21 -6.27 -8.73 6.79
CA ARG A 21 -5.42 -9.92 6.58
C ARG A 21 -6.20 -10.94 5.79
N VAL A 22 -5.71 -11.34 4.64
CA VAL A 22 -6.38 -12.33 3.78
C VAL A 22 -5.45 -13.48 3.40
N ASN A 23 -6.04 -14.64 3.17
CA ASN A 23 -5.43 -15.68 2.36
C ASN A 23 -5.98 -15.51 0.94
N CYS A 24 -5.14 -15.08 0.00
CA CYS A 24 -5.50 -14.94 -1.39
C CYS A 24 -4.47 -15.57 -2.33
N ASN A 25 -4.94 -16.02 -3.48
CA ASN A 25 -4.08 -16.38 -4.60
C ASN A 25 -4.06 -15.21 -5.58
N TYR A 26 -2.88 -14.62 -5.79
CA TYR A 26 -2.70 -13.48 -6.69
C TYR A 26 -2.12 -13.94 -8.03
N SER A 27 -2.78 -13.52 -9.11
CA SER A 27 -2.35 -13.72 -10.49
C SER A 27 -1.76 -12.40 -11.03
N PRO A 28 -0.44 -12.27 -11.21
CA PRO A 28 0.18 -11.06 -11.74
C PRO A 28 -0.19 -10.80 -13.20
N ASP A 29 -0.57 -11.83 -13.95
CA ASP A 29 -0.95 -11.71 -15.36
C ASP A 29 -2.34 -11.08 -15.54
N THR A 30 -3.26 -11.31 -14.59
CA THR A 30 -4.64 -10.81 -14.66
C THR A 30 -4.94 -9.68 -13.69
N GLY A 31 -4.11 -9.48 -12.66
CA GLY A 31 -4.39 -8.54 -11.56
C GLY A 31 -5.37 -9.09 -10.53
N GLU A 32 -5.79 -10.34 -10.66
CA GLU A 32 -6.81 -10.93 -9.80
C GLU A 32 -6.20 -11.48 -8.51
N CYS A 33 -6.71 -11.03 -7.36
CA CYS A 33 -6.49 -11.64 -6.05
C CYS A 33 -7.78 -12.38 -5.65
N THR A 34 -7.73 -13.71 -5.74
CA THR A 34 -8.83 -14.58 -5.32
C THR A 34 -8.75 -14.80 -3.82
N ILE A 35 -9.64 -14.17 -3.06
CA ILE A 35 -9.65 -14.24 -1.59
C ILE A 35 -10.42 -15.48 -1.13
N HIS A 36 -9.69 -16.39 -0.50
CA HIS A 36 -10.23 -17.63 0.05
C HIS A 36 -10.69 -17.47 1.50
N GLN A 37 -10.01 -16.63 2.28
CA GLN A 37 -10.30 -16.42 3.69
C GLN A 37 -9.90 -15.01 4.13
N ILE A 38 -10.73 -14.41 5.00
CA ILE A 38 -10.42 -13.17 5.70
C ILE A 38 -10.07 -13.54 7.15
N ASN A 39 -8.91 -13.08 7.62
CA ASN A 39 -8.31 -13.33 8.93
C ASN A 39 -8.25 -12.03 9.77
N SER A 40 -9.27 -11.19 9.64
CA SER A 40 -9.42 -9.90 10.31
C SER A 40 -10.89 -9.65 10.63
N GLU A 41 -11.20 -8.55 11.31
CA GLU A 41 -12.58 -8.16 11.66
C GLU A 41 -13.40 -7.65 10.45
N HIS A 42 -12.73 -7.39 9.34
CA HIS A 42 -13.35 -6.96 8.09
C HIS A 42 -14.21 -8.06 7.44
N THR A 43 -15.22 -7.64 6.70
CA THR A 43 -16.11 -8.53 5.94
C THR A 43 -15.85 -8.39 4.44
N GLU A 44 -16.35 -9.35 3.65
CA GLU A 44 -16.29 -9.27 2.19
C GLU A 44 -16.94 -7.97 1.67
N GLN A 45 -18.12 -7.60 2.19
CA GLN A 45 -18.82 -6.39 1.80
C GLN A 45 -18.02 -5.12 2.13
N ASP A 46 -17.46 -5.06 3.35
CA ASP A 46 -16.63 -3.92 3.78
C ASP A 46 -15.39 -3.74 2.90
N ILE A 47 -14.75 -4.84 2.50
CA ILE A 47 -13.62 -4.80 1.58
C ILE A 47 -14.05 -4.29 0.21
N VAL A 48 -15.11 -4.85 -0.38
CA VAL A 48 -15.58 -4.47 -1.72
C VAL A 48 -16.02 -3.01 -1.78
N ASP A 49 -16.75 -2.54 -0.76
CA ASP A 49 -17.29 -1.17 -0.74
C ASP A 49 -16.19 -0.10 -0.55
N ASN A 50 -15.10 -0.46 0.12
CA ASN A 50 -14.06 0.50 0.48
C ASN A 50 -12.76 0.36 -0.31
N TYR A 51 -12.57 -0.71 -1.10
CA TYR A 51 -11.30 -1.01 -1.76
C TYR A 51 -10.74 0.16 -2.59
N ASP A 52 -11.59 0.81 -3.40
CA ASP A 52 -11.16 1.95 -4.24
C ASP A 52 -10.69 3.14 -3.39
N THR A 53 -11.36 3.40 -2.26
CA THR A 53 -10.94 4.47 -1.34
C THR A 53 -9.61 4.12 -0.68
N TRP A 54 -9.44 2.87 -0.26
CA TRP A 54 -8.18 2.41 0.34
C TRP A 54 -7.03 2.40 -0.65
N LYS A 55 -7.30 2.11 -1.91
CA LYS A 55 -6.34 2.20 -3.02
C LYS A 55 -5.83 3.63 -3.18
N ASP A 56 -6.70 4.62 -3.18
CA ASP A 56 -6.31 6.03 -3.30
C ASP A 56 -5.51 6.52 -2.08
N GLU A 57 -5.92 6.12 -0.87
CA GLU A 57 -5.16 6.39 0.36
C GLU A 57 -3.76 5.77 0.31
N TRP A 58 -3.66 4.52 -0.15
CA TRP A 58 -2.39 3.81 -0.28
C TRP A 58 -1.48 4.47 -1.32
N LYS A 59 -2.00 4.83 -2.49
CA LYS A 59 -1.24 5.53 -3.54
C LYS A 59 -0.69 6.86 -3.01
N THR A 60 -1.54 7.65 -2.35
CA THR A 60 -1.13 8.92 -1.72
C THR A 60 -0.02 8.72 -0.69
N ALA A 61 -0.13 7.67 0.13
CA ALA A 61 0.89 7.35 1.14
C ALA A 61 2.23 6.92 0.50
N GLU A 62 2.19 6.13 -0.57
CA GLU A 62 3.40 5.72 -1.30
C GLU A 62 4.07 6.89 -2.03
N GLU A 63 3.30 7.75 -2.69
CA GLU A 63 3.81 8.96 -3.34
C GLU A 63 4.50 9.90 -2.34
N ASN A 64 3.87 10.14 -1.17
CA ASN A 64 4.48 10.95 -0.11
C ASN A 64 5.80 10.35 0.39
N LYS A 65 5.91 9.02 0.53
CA LYS A 65 7.18 8.37 0.92
C LYS A 65 8.26 8.57 -0.13
N VAL A 66 7.91 8.49 -1.41
CA VAL A 66 8.86 8.72 -2.51
C VAL A 66 9.35 10.16 -2.49
N ASP A 67 8.46 11.13 -2.29
CA ASP A 67 8.80 12.55 -2.22
C ASP A 67 9.69 12.87 -1.01
N HIS A 68 9.34 12.36 0.17
CA HIS A 68 10.17 12.53 1.36
C HIS A 68 11.55 11.90 1.18
N LYS A 69 11.65 10.72 0.57
CA LYS A 69 12.93 10.07 0.29
C LYS A 69 13.76 10.85 -0.73
N ALA A 70 13.13 11.39 -1.78
CA ALA A 70 13.79 12.22 -2.78
C ALA A 70 14.33 13.53 -2.17
N SER A 71 13.51 14.20 -1.36
CA SER A 71 13.91 15.40 -0.60
C SER A 71 15.06 15.10 0.36
N ALA A 72 14.95 14.00 1.12
CA ALA A 72 15.98 13.60 2.07
C ALA A 72 17.33 13.32 1.36
N LYS A 73 17.29 12.63 0.21
CA LYS A 73 18.49 12.41 -0.62
C LYS A 73 19.09 13.72 -1.12
N ALA A 74 18.28 14.67 -1.56
CA ALA A 74 18.76 15.98 -2.03
C ALA A 74 19.47 16.76 -0.91
N LYS A 75 18.86 16.82 0.28
CA LYS A 75 19.44 17.49 1.46
C LYS A 75 20.74 16.85 1.92
N LEU A 76 20.82 15.51 1.94
CA LEU A 76 22.07 14.81 2.24
C LEU A 76 23.20 15.16 1.26
N MET A 77 22.90 15.25 -0.04
CA MET A 77 23.89 15.66 -1.05
C MET A 77 24.31 17.13 -0.90
N ALA A 78 23.39 18.00 -0.46
CA ALA A 78 23.65 19.41 -0.21
C ALA A 78 24.30 19.70 1.17
N GLY A 79 24.38 18.71 2.06
CA GLY A 79 24.87 18.87 3.44
C GLY A 79 23.87 19.59 4.36
N GLU A 80 22.59 19.62 3.98
CA GLU A 80 21.52 20.24 4.76
C GLU A 80 20.95 19.26 5.81
N PRO A 81 20.48 19.75 6.97
CA PRO A 81 19.85 18.90 7.97
C PRO A 81 18.50 18.35 7.49
N LEU A 82 18.23 17.10 7.84
CA LEU A 82 16.97 16.42 7.54
C LEU A 82 15.90 16.73 8.58
N THR A 83 14.64 16.79 8.14
CA THR A 83 13.49 16.70 9.06
C THR A 83 13.35 15.28 9.59
N LYS A 84 12.56 15.12 10.66
CA LYS A 84 12.30 13.79 11.24
C LYS A 84 11.68 12.83 10.21
N GLU A 85 10.68 13.29 9.47
CA GLU A 85 9.98 12.50 8.46
C GLU A 85 10.90 12.09 7.30
N GLU A 86 11.80 12.99 6.88
CA GLU A 86 12.82 12.69 5.87
C GLU A 86 13.84 11.66 6.37
N ALA A 87 14.29 11.78 7.62
CA ALA A 87 15.22 10.83 8.23
C ALA A 87 14.61 9.43 8.37
N ASP A 88 13.33 9.32 8.72
CA ASP A 88 12.61 8.05 8.84
C ASP A 88 12.51 7.29 7.50
N THR A 89 12.65 7.98 6.35
CA THR A 89 12.71 7.33 5.03
C THR A 89 14.10 6.80 4.65
N ILE A 90 15.14 7.24 5.35
CA ILE A 90 16.53 6.80 5.17
C ILE A 90 16.86 5.82 6.29
N VAL A 91 16.16 4.69 6.33
CA VAL A 91 16.65 3.55 7.10
C VAL A 91 17.84 2.96 6.33
N LEU A 92 19.04 3.17 6.86
CA LEU A 92 20.30 2.54 6.44
C LEU A 92 20.33 1.07 6.82
#